data_AF-A0A821M4V9-F1
#
_entry.id   AF-A0A821M4V9-F1
#
_cell.length_a   1.000
_cell.length_b   1.000
_cell.length_c   1.000
_cell.angle_alpha   90.00
_cell.angle_beta   90.00
_cell.angle_gamma   90.00
#
_symmetry.space_group_name_H-M   'P 1'
#
loop_
_entity.id
_entity.type
_entity.pdbx_description
1 polymer ?
#
loop_
_entity_poly.entity_id
_entity_poly.type
_entity_poly.pdbx_seq_one_letter_code
_entity_poly.pdbx_strand_id
1 'polypeptide(L)' 'MASASTHSGNAASQQMSLGSLADVTGEFNGGSYKIHHRDTNALLSVKLSANTAFYAQPGSMVAMSPEITLKG' A
#
# COMPACT_ATOMS: atom_id res chain seq x y z
N MET A 1 -20.61 33.09 -22.80
CA MET A 1 -20.62 32.60 -21.41
C MET A 1 -20.76 31.09 -21.45
N ALA A 2 -19.64 30.36 -21.33
CA ALA A 2 -19.62 28.90 -21.26
C ALA A 2 -18.57 28.51 -20.21
N SER A 3 -19.01 27.67 -19.29
CA SER A 3 -18.46 27.47 -17.95
C SER A 3 -17.21 26.59 -17.90
N ALA A 4 -16.49 26.74 -16.79
CA ALA A 4 -15.24 26.10 -16.43
C ALA A 4 -15.21 24.57 -16.50
N SER A 5 -14.03 24.02 -16.78
CA SER A 5 -13.66 22.64 -16.46
C SER A 5 -12.22 22.64 -15.94
N THR A 6 -12.09 23.09 -14.69
CA THR A 6 -10.88 22.97 -13.89
C THR A 6 -10.51 21.49 -13.79
N HIS A 7 -9.41 21.09 -14.44
CA HIS A 7 -8.81 19.78 -14.26
C HIS A 7 -8.15 19.73 -12.87
N SER A 8 -8.94 19.40 -11.85
CA SER A 8 -8.43 18.95 -10.55
C SER A 8 -8.15 17.46 -10.62
N GLY A 9 -7.09 17.09 -11.33
CA GLY A 9 -6.50 15.76 -11.25
C GLY A 9 -5.26 15.83 -10.37
N ASN A 10 -5.39 15.48 -9.09
CA ASN A 10 -4.22 15.25 -8.24
C ASN A 10 -3.59 13.91 -8.66
N ALA A 11 -2.91 13.91 -9.80
CA ALA A 11 -2.11 12.79 -10.26
C ALA A 11 -0.96 12.66 -9.27
N ALA A 12 -0.97 11.56 -8.51
CA ALA A 12 0.07 11.16 -7.58
C ALA A 12 1.44 11.45 -8.18
N SER A 13 2.08 12.52 -7.70
CA SER A 13 3.49 12.75 -7.93
C SER A 13 4.21 11.55 -7.31
N GLN A 14 4.67 10.62 -8.16
CA GLN A 14 5.66 9.62 -7.81
C GLN A 14 6.92 10.34 -7.35
N GLN A 15 6.93 10.79 -6.10
CA GLN A 15 8.12 11.18 -5.40
C GLN A 15 8.90 9.89 -5.12
N MET A 16 9.78 9.54 -6.05
CA MET A 16 10.93 8.69 -5.73
C MET A 16 11.82 9.48 -4.76
N SER A 17 11.52 9.37 -3.46
CA SER A 17 12.38 9.85 -2.38
C SER A 17 13.63 8.97 -2.33
N LEU A 18 14.62 9.30 -3.15
CA LEU A 18 15.96 8.72 -3.08
C LEU A 18 16.67 9.29 -1.84
N GLY A 19 16.47 8.65 -0.68
CA GLY A 19 17.40 8.79 0.44
C GLY A 19 16.87 9.32 1.77
N SER A 20 15.65 9.01 2.18
CA SER A 20 15.29 9.16 3.60
C SER A 20 14.42 8.00 4.07
N LEU A 21 14.42 7.76 5.39
CA LEU A 21 13.60 6.80 6.16
C LEU A 21 12.08 7.05 6.04
N ALA A 22 11.64 7.59 4.90
CA ALA A 22 10.24 7.83 4.61
C ALA A 22 9.51 6.50 4.41
N ASP A 23 8.24 6.51 4.79
CA ASP A 23 7.33 5.40 4.49
C ASP A 23 7.29 5.20 2.97
N VAL A 24 7.62 3.99 2.51
CA VAL A 24 7.53 3.64 1.09
C VAL A 24 6.13 3.12 0.83
N THR A 25 5.35 3.87 0.04
CA THR A 25 4.03 3.46 -0.43
C THR A 25 4.08 3.10 -1.90
N GLY A 26 3.32 2.09 -2.29
CA GLY A 26 3.17 1.73 -3.69
C GLY A 26 1.89 0.93 -3.95
N GLU A 27 1.69 0.61 -5.22
CA GLU A 27 0.56 -0.17 -5.69
C GLU A 27 1.05 -1.42 -6.43
N PHE A 28 0.24 -2.46 -6.43
CA PHE A 28 0.43 -3.68 -7.20
C PHE A 28 -0.91 -4.10 -7.82
N ASN A 29 -0.86 -5.04 -8.77
CA ASN A 29 -2.04 -5.63 -9.41
C ASN A 29 -2.79 -6.54 -8.44
N GLY A 30 -3.39 -5.94 -7.42
CA GLY A 30 -3.94 -6.63 -6.27
C GLY A 30 -4.14 -5.75 -5.04
N GLY A 31 -3.69 -4.49 -5.09
CA GLY A 31 -3.98 -3.48 -4.07
C GLY A 31 -2.82 -2.52 -3.84
N SER A 32 -2.68 -2.05 -2.61
CA SER A 32 -1.63 -1.10 -2.23
C SER A 32 -0.87 -1.56 -1.00
N TYR A 33 0.35 -1.07 -0.84
CA TYR A 33 1.18 -1.38 0.30
C TYR A 33 1.82 -0.12 0.88
N LYS A 34 2.15 -0.21 2.17
CA LYS A 34 2.99 0.76 2.86
C LYS A 34 4.02 0.03 3.70
N ILE A 35 5.28 0.34 3.46
CA ILE A 35 6.41 -0.12 4.26
C ILE A 35 6.70 0.95 5.29
N HIS A 36 6.49 0.60 6.55
CA HIS A 36 6.90 1.42 7.68
C HIS A 36 8.32 1.03 8.07
N HIS A 37 9.27 1.92 7.81
CA HIS A 37 10.63 1.76 8.28
C HIS A 37 10.67 2.09 9.77
N ARG A 38 11.07 1.13 10.59
CA ARG A 38 11.43 1.36 11.99
C ARG A 38 12.94 1.24 12.11
N ASP A 39 13.49 1.66 13.24
CA ASP A 39 14.94 1.71 13.46
C ASP A 39 15.63 0.35 13.34
N THR A 40 14.91 -0.77 13.52
CA THR A 40 15.50 -2.13 13.51
C THR A 40 14.73 -3.12 12.64
N ASN A 41 13.49 -2.83 12.26
CA ASN A 41 12.67 -3.70 11.42
C ASN A 41 11.73 -2.89 10.53
N ALA A 42 11.10 -3.55 9.57
CA ALA A 42 10.07 -2.95 8.75
C ALA A 42 8.73 -3.64 8.99
N LEU A 43 7.65 -2.86 9.07
CA LEU A 43 6.30 -3.38 9.06
C LEU A 43 5.69 -3.14 7.68
N LEU A 44 5.25 -4.21 7.02
CA LEU A 44 4.54 -4.13 5.76
C LEU A 44 3.03 -4.14 6.02
N SER A 45 2.35 -3.06 5.67
CA SER A 45 0.88 -3.01 5.62
C SER A 45 0.41 -3.18 4.19
N VAL A 46 -0.49 -4.13 3.93
CA VAL A 46 -1.04 -4.41 2.60
C VAL A 46 -2.56 -4.24 2.65
N LYS A 47 -3.10 -3.48 1.69
CA LYS A 47 -4.53 -3.46 1.39
C LYS A 47 -4.75 -4.31 0.15
N LEU A 48 -5.61 -5.32 0.26
CA LEU A 48 -5.93 -6.20 -0.84
C LEU A 48 -7.22 -5.77 -1.53
N SER A 49 -7.23 -5.86 -2.84
CA SER A 49 -8.45 -5.80 -3.65
C SER A 49 -9.24 -7.09 -3.49
N ALA A 50 -10.56 -7.00 -3.68
CA ALA A 50 -11.45 -8.15 -3.60
C ALA A 50 -10.96 -9.30 -4.51
N ASN A 51 -11.03 -10.53 -4.00
CA ASN A 51 -10.66 -11.76 -4.69
C ASN A 51 -9.16 -11.92 -5.02
N THR A 52 -8.26 -11.11 -4.42
CA THR A 52 -6.81 -11.30 -4.59
C THR A 52 -6.22 -12.08 -3.43
N ALA A 53 -5.37 -13.07 -3.74
CA ALA A 53 -4.63 -13.83 -2.73
C ALA A 53 -3.26 -13.17 -2.43
N PHE A 54 -2.81 -13.28 -1.19
CA PHE A 54 -1.49 -12.86 -0.74
C PHE A 54 -0.79 -14.01 -0.02
N TYR A 55 0.44 -14.31 -0.44
CA TYR A 55 1.25 -15.38 0.14
C TYR A 55 2.33 -14.76 1.03
N ALA A 56 2.43 -15.25 2.26
CA ALA A 56 3.43 -14.81 3.22
C ALA A 56 4.05 -16.03 3.93
N GLN A 57 5.25 -15.84 4.46
CA GLN A 57 5.88 -16.86 5.31
C GLN A 57 5.05 -17.08 6.58
N PRO A 58 4.91 -18.34 7.06
CA PRO A 58 4.26 -18.63 8.33
C PRO A 58 4.82 -17.78 9.47
N GLY A 59 3.95 -17.19 10.29
CA GLY A 59 4.35 -16.33 11.41
C GLY A 59 4.76 -14.90 11.03
N SER A 60 4.80 -14.53 9.75
CA SER A 60 5.12 -13.15 9.34
C SER A 60 3.92 -12.19 9.44
N MET A 61 2.69 -12.71 9.55
CA MET A 61 1.49 -11.90 9.68
C MET A 61 1.25 -11.51 11.14
N VAL A 62 1.18 -10.21 11.41
CA VAL A 62 1.07 -9.66 12.78
C VAL A 62 -0.37 -9.23 13.11
N ALA A 63 -1.11 -8.74 12.12
CA ALA A 63 -2.51 -8.34 12.27
C ALA A 63 -3.24 -8.46 10.93
N MET A 64 -4.54 -8.71 10.98
CA MET A 64 -5.41 -8.79 9.79
C MET A 64 -6.82 -8.29 10.11
N SER A 65 -7.52 -7.82 9.07
CA SER A 65 -8.95 -7.51 9.14
C SER A 65 -9.78 -8.80 9.24
N PRO A 66 -10.99 -8.77 9.83
CA PRO A 66 -11.83 -9.96 9.99
C PRO A 66 -12.33 -10.56 8.67
N GLU A 67 -12.23 -9.82 7.56
CA GLU A 67 -12.62 -10.26 6.22
C GLU A 67 -11.53 -11.10 5.51
N ILE A 68 -10.30 -11.09 6.04
CA ILE A 68 -9.18 -11.84 5.46
C ILE A 68 -9.27 -13.30 5.89
N THR A 69 -9.26 -14.21 4.92
CA THR A 69 -9.20 -15.66 5.17
C THR A 69 -7.75 -16.14 5.04
N LEU A 70 -7.21 -16.73 6.10
CA LEU A 70 -5.86 -17.30 6.11
C LEU A 70 -5.93 -18.80 5.77
N LYS A 71 -5.08 -19.23 4.85
CA LYS A 71 -4.91 -20.65 4.49
C LYS A 71 -3.45 -21.03 4.66
N GLY A 72 -3.20 -22.18 5.27
CA GLY A 72 -1.87 -22.73 5.55
C GLY A 72 -1.53 -23.89 4.65
#